data_AF-A0A150UVP8-F1
#
_entry.id   AF-A0A150UVP8-F1
#
_cell.length_a   1.000
_cell.length_b   1.000
_cell.length_c   1.000
_cell.angle_alpha   90.00
_cell.angle_beta   90.00
_cell.angle_gamma   90.00
#
_symmetry.space_group_name_H-M   'P 1'
#
loop_
_entity.id
_entity.type
_entity.pdbx_description
1 polymer ?
#
loop_
_entity_poly.entity_id
_entity_poly.type
_entity_poly.pdbx_seq_one_letter_code
_entity_poly.pdbx_strand_id
1 'polypeptide(L)'
;TIWGESAGSISVFDQTIINGGDNTYNGQPLFRGAIMNSGSIVPADPVTAPQAQAVYDTVVENAGCSSSSDTLTCLRSVSYETFLQATQSVPGIFSYRSLDLSYLPRPDPADNFFSQSPELSVEAGSYAKVPIIIGDQEDEGTLFSLVLSNISTNAEVVDYLSTYFPSNPNAVADVTEVMSTYPDEPLLGQPAGSPFNTGPLNNIYPQFKRLAAVLGDLTFTLTRRGYLSEVASTVNAWSYLNTYLYGTPVLGTFHGADILVDYGTSILEDIDLDTTAVQQYYISFINDLNPNSLGTSSPNIEWPQWTNSSGSPQLVNFALTGLSLMTDDFRSESYDTLMSIGISNFRV
;
A
#
# COMPACT_ATOMS: atom_id res chain seq x y z
N THR A 1 5.63 19.60 4.64
CA THR A 1 5.65 18.14 4.46
C THR A 1 4.25 17.70 4.20
N ILE A 2 4.03 16.86 3.19
CA ILE A 2 2.74 16.18 2.98
C ILE A 2 2.82 14.80 3.65
N TRP A 3 1.71 14.33 4.19
CA TRP A 3 1.64 13.08 4.95
C TRP A 3 0.27 12.44 4.76
N GLY A 4 0.24 11.12 4.61
CA GLY A 4 -0.98 10.34 4.57
C GLY A 4 -0.73 8.87 4.91
N GLU A 5 -1.83 8.19 5.21
CA GLU A 5 -1.89 6.76 5.52
C GLU A 5 -2.78 6.06 4.47
N SER A 6 -2.46 4.82 4.10
CA SER A 6 -3.23 4.02 3.14
C SER A 6 -3.42 4.74 1.79
N ALA A 7 -4.65 4.93 1.34
CA ALA A 7 -4.99 5.72 0.16
C ALA A 7 -4.43 7.17 0.23
N GLY A 8 -4.29 7.74 1.43
CA GLY A 8 -3.62 9.01 1.65
C GLY A 8 -2.11 8.93 1.44
N SER A 9 -1.47 7.80 1.77
CA SER A 9 -0.05 7.55 1.51
C SER A 9 0.23 7.38 0.01
N ILE A 10 -0.62 6.60 -0.68
CA ILE A 10 -0.63 6.49 -2.14
C ILE A 10 -0.83 7.87 -2.77
N SER A 11 -1.76 8.68 -2.23
CA SER A 11 -1.95 10.05 -2.69
C SER A 11 -0.73 10.94 -2.45
N VAL A 12 -0.01 10.78 -1.33
CA VAL A 12 1.25 11.49 -1.08
C VAL A 12 2.28 11.13 -2.14
N PHE A 13 2.43 9.84 -2.47
CA PHE A 13 3.26 9.40 -3.58
C PHE A 13 2.79 10.00 -4.91
N ASP A 14 1.49 9.97 -5.22
CA ASP A 14 0.95 10.53 -6.47
C ASP A 14 1.25 12.02 -6.61
N GLN A 15 1.14 12.79 -5.51
CA GLN A 15 1.54 14.21 -5.48
C GLN A 15 3.02 14.42 -5.85
N THR A 16 3.87 13.40 -5.71
CA THR A 16 5.27 13.46 -6.16
C THR A 16 5.45 13.22 -7.65
N ILE A 17 4.52 12.57 -8.34
CA ILE A 17 4.64 12.21 -9.77
C ILE A 17 3.72 13.00 -10.69
N ILE A 18 2.66 13.63 -10.16
CA ILE A 18 1.78 14.50 -10.95
C ILE A 18 2.59 15.59 -11.67
N ASN A 19 2.11 16.03 -12.83
CA ASN A 19 2.80 16.97 -13.71
C ASN A 19 4.25 16.54 -14.05
N GLY A 20 4.51 15.23 -14.12
CA GLY A 20 5.86 14.69 -14.35
C GLY A 20 6.85 14.96 -13.23
N GLY A 21 6.35 15.21 -12.01
CA GLY A 21 7.14 15.53 -10.83
C GLY A 21 7.43 17.02 -10.62
N ASP A 22 6.87 17.92 -11.45
CA ASP A 22 6.87 19.35 -11.15
C ASP A 22 5.87 19.66 -10.03
N ASN A 23 6.39 19.78 -8.82
CA ASN A 23 5.62 20.13 -7.64
C ASN A 23 5.56 21.64 -7.37
N THR A 24 5.79 22.50 -8.37
CA THR A 24 5.82 23.95 -8.18
C THR A 24 4.49 24.64 -8.50
N TYR A 25 4.20 25.71 -7.76
CA TYR A 25 3.13 26.66 -8.04
C TYR A 25 3.68 28.07 -7.90
N ASN A 26 3.53 28.89 -8.94
CA ASN A 26 4.14 30.23 -9.03
C ASN A 26 5.66 30.23 -8.74
N GLY A 27 6.36 29.19 -9.22
CA GLY A 27 7.81 29.04 -9.06
C GLY A 27 8.28 28.65 -7.66
N GLN A 28 7.39 28.20 -6.79
CA GLN A 28 7.72 27.72 -5.45
C GLN A 28 7.25 26.27 -5.26
N PRO A 29 8.05 25.38 -4.62
CA PRO A 29 7.61 24.03 -4.30
C PRO A 29 6.38 24.03 -3.37
N LEU A 30 5.37 23.23 -3.72
CA LEU A 30 4.16 23.02 -2.90
C LEU A 30 4.47 22.21 -1.63
N PHE A 31 5.47 21.34 -1.69
CA PHE A 31 5.97 20.57 -0.56
C PHE A 31 7.48 20.34 -0.67
N ARG A 32 8.11 20.06 0.49
CA ARG A 32 9.56 19.88 0.62
C ARG A 32 9.97 18.54 1.24
N GLY A 33 9.00 17.68 1.54
CA GLY A 33 9.18 16.37 2.16
C GLY A 33 7.86 15.61 2.20
N ALA A 34 7.94 14.28 2.22
CA ALA A 34 6.78 13.39 2.20
C ALA A 34 6.89 12.31 3.30
N ILE A 35 5.77 11.98 3.92
CA ILE A 35 5.65 10.85 4.85
C ILE A 35 4.54 9.93 4.31
N MET A 36 4.87 8.66 4.15
CA MET A 36 4.03 7.65 3.53
C MET A 36 3.83 6.47 4.49
N ASN A 37 2.68 6.40 5.14
CA ASN A 37 2.31 5.27 5.99
C ASN A 37 1.48 4.26 5.17
N SER A 38 2.02 3.06 4.95
CA SER A 38 1.29 1.95 4.32
C SER A 38 0.80 2.26 2.90
N GLY A 39 1.72 2.50 1.97
CA GLY A 39 1.41 2.63 0.54
C GLY A 39 2.31 3.61 -0.21
N SER A 40 2.63 3.27 -1.46
CA SER A 40 3.36 4.17 -2.37
C SER A 40 2.90 3.98 -3.81
N ILE A 41 3.66 3.21 -4.60
CA ILE A 41 3.36 2.92 -6.00
C ILE A 41 2.15 2.00 -6.07
N VAL A 42 1.13 2.39 -6.82
CA VAL A 42 0.04 1.50 -7.24
C VAL A 42 0.04 1.45 -8.78
N PRO A 43 0.64 0.43 -9.40
CA PRO A 43 0.56 0.27 -10.84
C PRO A 43 -0.91 0.17 -11.26
N ALA A 44 -1.33 1.03 -12.19
CA ALA A 44 -2.73 1.15 -12.54
C ALA A 44 -2.91 1.25 -14.05
N ASP A 45 -3.91 0.53 -14.55
CA ASP A 45 -4.34 0.70 -15.93
C ASP A 45 -5.02 2.07 -16.13
N PRO A 46 -4.94 2.64 -17.36
CA PRO A 46 -5.51 3.94 -17.66
C PRO A 46 -7.00 4.09 -17.30
N VAL A 47 -7.46 5.33 -17.11
CA VAL A 47 -8.88 5.64 -16.86
C VAL A 47 -9.81 5.17 -17.98
N THR A 48 -9.27 4.93 -19.18
CA THR A 48 -9.98 4.39 -20.35
C THR A 48 -9.99 2.86 -20.42
N ALA A 49 -9.41 2.16 -19.44
CA ALA A 49 -9.35 0.71 -19.43
C ALA A 49 -10.73 0.07 -19.20
N PRO A 50 -10.96 -1.18 -19.68
CA PRO A 50 -12.25 -1.85 -19.55
C PRO A 50 -12.79 -1.95 -18.11
N GLN A 51 -11.93 -2.10 -17.11
CA GLN A 51 -12.35 -2.15 -15.69
C GLN A 51 -12.96 -0.82 -15.24
N ALA A 52 -12.30 0.30 -15.52
CA ALA A 52 -12.80 1.63 -15.18
C ALA A 52 -14.11 1.95 -15.91
N GLN A 53 -14.21 1.56 -17.19
CA GLN A 53 -15.44 1.69 -17.97
C GLN A 53 -16.58 0.84 -17.39
N ALA A 54 -16.31 -0.39 -16.95
CA ALA A 54 -17.33 -1.25 -16.34
C ALA A 54 -17.87 -0.67 -15.01
N VAL A 55 -17.02 -0.04 -14.21
CA VAL A 55 -17.43 0.72 -13.01
C VAL A 55 -18.33 1.89 -13.41
N TYR A 56 -17.91 2.70 -14.39
CA TYR A 56 -18.70 3.83 -14.89
C TYR A 56 -20.07 3.39 -15.42
N ASP A 57 -20.12 2.36 -16.26
CA ASP A 57 -21.35 1.84 -16.86
C ASP A 57 -22.32 1.32 -15.79
N THR A 58 -21.79 0.64 -14.75
CA THR A 58 -22.59 0.18 -13.61
C THR A 58 -23.21 1.36 -12.85
N VAL A 59 -22.46 2.44 -12.63
CA VAL A 59 -22.97 3.66 -11.97
C VAL A 59 -24.04 4.34 -12.85
N VAL A 60 -23.79 4.45 -14.16
CA VAL A 60 -24.76 5.00 -15.11
C VAL A 60 -26.07 4.21 -15.11
N GLU A 61 -25.99 2.88 -15.08
CA GLU A 61 -27.16 2.01 -15.01
C GLU A 61 -27.93 2.20 -13.71
N ASN A 62 -27.25 2.15 -12.57
CA ASN A 62 -27.90 2.27 -11.25
C ASN A 62 -28.45 3.69 -10.99
N ALA A 63 -27.91 4.70 -11.66
CA ALA A 63 -28.46 6.06 -11.64
C ALA A 63 -29.67 6.25 -12.58
N GLY A 64 -30.00 5.26 -13.41
CA GLY A 64 -31.08 5.35 -14.41
C GLY A 64 -30.70 6.18 -15.64
N CYS A 65 -29.42 6.33 -15.93
CA CYS A 65 -28.89 7.20 -16.99
C CYS A 65 -28.54 6.48 -18.30
N SER A 66 -28.72 5.15 -18.40
CA SER A 66 -28.27 4.34 -19.56
C SER A 66 -28.91 4.72 -20.90
N SER A 67 -30.08 5.36 -20.90
CA SER A 67 -30.76 5.80 -22.13
C SER A 67 -30.39 7.23 -22.56
N SER A 68 -29.57 7.93 -21.77
CA SER A 68 -29.10 9.28 -22.11
C SER A 68 -28.04 9.22 -23.21
N SER A 69 -28.12 10.13 -24.19
CA SER A 69 -27.04 10.32 -25.18
C SER A 69 -25.78 10.98 -24.59
N ASP A 70 -25.92 11.62 -23.43
CA ASP A 70 -24.81 12.16 -22.62
C ASP A 70 -25.01 11.68 -21.18
N THR A 71 -24.39 10.55 -20.86
CA THR A 71 -24.56 9.87 -19.57
C THR A 71 -23.95 10.66 -18.42
N LEU A 72 -22.86 11.40 -18.66
CA LEU A 72 -22.20 12.20 -17.64
C LEU A 72 -23.03 13.43 -17.26
N THR A 73 -23.63 14.12 -18.24
CA THR A 73 -24.57 15.20 -17.96
C THR A 73 -25.82 14.68 -17.22
N CYS A 74 -26.30 13.49 -17.57
CA CYS A 74 -27.39 12.84 -16.83
C CYS A 74 -27.01 12.59 -15.36
N LEU A 75 -25.83 12.02 -15.10
CA LEU A 75 -25.32 11.78 -13.74
C LEU A 75 -25.22 13.07 -12.90
N ARG A 76 -24.85 14.21 -13.51
CA ARG A 76 -24.82 15.50 -12.81
C ARG A 76 -26.21 16.05 -12.46
N SER A 77 -27.27 15.54 -13.10
CA SER A 77 -28.63 16.05 -12.98
C SER A 77 -29.53 15.25 -12.03
N VAL A 78 -29.16 14.00 -11.70
CA VAL A 78 -29.93 13.19 -10.74
C VAL A 78 -29.80 13.76 -9.32
N SER A 79 -30.68 13.35 -8.41
CA SER A 79 -30.54 13.78 -7.01
C SER A 79 -29.28 13.22 -6.37
N TYR A 80 -28.82 13.88 -5.30
CA TYR A 80 -27.71 13.39 -4.50
C TYR A 80 -27.91 11.94 -4.04
N GLU A 81 -29.10 11.60 -3.55
CA GLU A 81 -29.40 10.26 -3.05
C GLU A 81 -29.33 9.21 -4.16
N THR A 82 -29.84 9.52 -5.36
CA THR A 82 -29.73 8.65 -6.53
C THR A 82 -28.26 8.43 -6.91
N PHE A 83 -27.48 9.50 -6.97
CA PHE A 83 -26.05 9.41 -7.31
C PHE A 83 -25.27 8.62 -6.25
N LEU A 84 -25.49 8.87 -4.97
CA LEU A 84 -24.85 8.15 -3.86
C LEU A 84 -25.13 6.65 -3.96
N GLN A 85 -26.40 6.25 -4.11
CA GLN A 85 -26.77 4.84 -4.24
C GLN A 85 -26.12 4.19 -5.47
N ALA A 86 -26.07 4.90 -6.59
CA ALA A 86 -25.40 4.43 -7.80
C ALA A 86 -23.89 4.25 -7.61
N THR A 87 -23.20 5.16 -6.92
CA THR A 87 -21.77 5.01 -6.62
C THR A 87 -21.45 3.91 -5.62
N GLN A 88 -22.44 3.48 -4.83
CA GLN A 88 -22.31 2.38 -3.86
C GLN A 88 -22.71 1.01 -4.44
N SER A 89 -23.20 0.95 -5.68
CA SER A 89 -23.64 -0.31 -6.30
C SER A 89 -22.48 -1.18 -6.82
N VAL A 90 -21.26 -0.66 -6.80
CA VAL A 90 -20.03 -1.37 -7.20
C VAL A 90 -19.32 -1.99 -5.99
N PRO A 91 -18.46 -3.01 -6.18
CA PRO A 91 -17.78 -3.66 -5.07
C PRO A 91 -16.93 -2.69 -4.23
N GLY A 92 -17.14 -2.71 -2.91
CA GLY A 92 -16.32 -1.97 -1.94
C GLY A 92 -15.14 -2.78 -1.42
N ILE A 93 -14.25 -2.13 -0.67
CA ILE A 93 -13.00 -2.73 -0.15
C ILE A 93 -13.22 -3.92 0.82
N PHE A 94 -14.37 -4.01 1.48
CA PHE A 94 -14.76 -5.14 2.33
C PHE A 94 -15.74 -6.09 1.63
N SER A 95 -15.60 -6.23 0.32
CA SER A 95 -16.29 -7.24 -0.51
C SER A 95 -15.31 -8.28 -1.02
N TYR A 96 -15.79 -9.28 -1.78
CA TYR A 96 -14.92 -10.30 -2.37
C TYR A 96 -13.79 -9.70 -3.24
N ARG A 97 -14.00 -8.54 -3.87
CA ARG A 97 -12.94 -7.88 -4.66
C ARG A 97 -11.80 -7.32 -3.79
N SER A 98 -12.03 -7.06 -2.51
CA SER A 98 -11.02 -6.61 -1.56
C SER A 98 -10.18 -5.43 -2.08
N LEU A 99 -8.86 -5.58 -2.24
CA LEU A 99 -7.93 -4.55 -2.71
C LEU A 99 -7.97 -4.30 -4.23
N ASP A 100 -8.78 -5.05 -4.99
CA ASP A 100 -9.13 -4.71 -6.37
C ASP A 100 -10.24 -3.66 -6.38
N LEU A 101 -9.80 -2.41 -6.24
CA LEU A 101 -10.68 -1.28 -5.95
C LEU A 101 -11.47 -0.82 -7.17
N SER A 102 -12.77 -0.57 -6.98
CA SER A 102 -13.61 0.08 -8.00
C SER A 102 -13.19 1.53 -8.27
N TYR A 103 -12.67 2.21 -7.24
CA TYR A 103 -12.23 3.62 -7.32
C TYR A 103 -10.81 3.74 -6.77
N LEU A 104 -9.91 4.22 -7.62
CA LEU A 104 -8.50 4.51 -7.30
C LEU A 104 -7.95 5.53 -8.32
N PRO A 105 -6.82 6.19 -8.04
CA PRO A 105 -6.09 6.96 -9.05
C PRO A 105 -5.73 6.09 -10.25
N ARG A 106 -6.09 6.54 -11.46
CA ARG A 106 -5.75 5.88 -12.73
C ARG A 106 -5.15 6.91 -13.67
N PRO A 107 -4.09 6.57 -14.42
CA PRO A 107 -3.50 7.52 -15.36
C PRO A 107 -4.48 7.90 -16.46
N ASP A 108 -4.53 9.19 -16.81
CA ASP A 108 -5.26 9.68 -17.97
C ASP A 108 -4.26 10.04 -19.08
N PRO A 109 -4.07 9.19 -20.09
CA PRO A 109 -3.11 9.45 -21.17
C PRO A 109 -3.51 10.65 -22.05
N ALA A 110 -4.72 11.20 -21.89
CA ALA A 110 -5.15 12.42 -22.56
C ALA A 110 -4.85 13.71 -21.78
N ASP A 111 -4.42 13.61 -20.52
CA ASP A 111 -4.10 14.75 -19.64
C ASP A 111 -2.66 14.65 -19.12
N ASN A 112 -1.97 15.78 -18.97
CA ASN A 112 -0.60 15.83 -18.46
C ASN A 112 -0.51 15.82 -16.92
N PHE A 113 -1.64 15.98 -16.22
CA PHE A 113 -1.68 16.04 -14.76
C PHE A 113 -1.27 14.72 -14.12
N PHE A 114 -1.79 13.59 -14.63
CA PHE A 114 -1.48 12.24 -14.15
C PHE A 114 -1.44 11.29 -15.36
N SER A 115 -0.43 11.47 -16.22
CA SER A 115 -0.46 10.96 -17.61
C SER A 115 -0.04 9.50 -17.79
N GLN A 116 0.64 8.92 -16.80
CA GLN A 116 1.24 7.59 -16.89
C GLN A 116 1.20 6.87 -15.55
N SER A 117 1.30 5.55 -15.60
CA SER A 117 1.21 4.71 -14.41
C SER A 117 2.34 5.03 -13.41
N PRO A 118 2.05 5.00 -12.09
CA PRO A 118 3.00 5.26 -11.01
C PRO A 118 4.42 4.71 -11.15
N GLU A 119 4.55 3.42 -11.46
CA GLU A 119 5.84 2.75 -11.59
C GLU A 119 6.67 3.31 -12.75
N LEU A 120 6.02 3.63 -13.88
CA LEU A 120 6.71 4.22 -15.03
C LEU A 120 7.24 5.61 -14.72
N SER A 121 6.54 6.38 -13.86
CA SER A 121 6.99 7.71 -13.43
C SER A 121 8.25 7.62 -12.58
N VAL A 122 8.33 6.60 -11.71
CA VAL A 122 9.50 6.34 -10.88
C VAL A 122 10.68 5.87 -11.74
N GLU A 123 10.46 4.90 -12.63
CA GLU A 123 11.48 4.38 -13.56
C GLU A 123 12.06 5.48 -14.47
N ALA A 124 11.21 6.41 -14.94
CA ALA A 124 11.64 7.54 -15.76
C ALA A 124 12.35 8.64 -14.94
N GLY A 125 12.36 8.56 -13.61
CA GLY A 125 12.88 9.60 -12.74
C GLY A 125 11.97 10.83 -12.62
N SER A 126 10.75 10.76 -13.14
CA SER A 126 9.73 11.83 -13.20
C SER A 126 8.96 11.94 -11.88
N TYR A 127 9.68 12.31 -10.82
CA TYR A 127 9.13 12.56 -9.50
C TYR A 127 9.86 13.71 -8.80
N ALA A 128 9.14 14.43 -7.94
CA ALA A 128 9.69 15.48 -7.11
C ALA A 128 10.78 14.93 -6.17
N LYS A 129 11.98 15.49 -6.25
CA LYS A 129 13.15 15.05 -5.46
C LYS A 129 13.12 15.67 -4.05
N VAL A 130 12.22 15.17 -3.21
CA VAL A 130 12.10 15.57 -1.81
C VAL A 130 12.52 14.41 -0.87
N PRO A 131 13.04 14.70 0.33
CA PRO A 131 13.24 13.66 1.34
C PRO A 131 11.94 12.93 1.69
N ILE A 132 12.03 11.65 2.04
CA ILE A 132 10.87 10.80 2.34
C ILE A 132 11.05 9.98 3.62
N ILE A 133 9.95 9.77 4.35
CA ILE A 133 9.77 8.65 5.28
C ILE A 133 8.70 7.75 4.67
N ILE A 134 8.94 6.44 4.62
CA ILE A 134 7.94 5.46 4.21
C ILE A 134 8.04 4.18 5.03
N GLY A 135 6.93 3.66 5.53
CA GLY A 135 6.93 2.40 6.26
C GLY A 135 5.56 1.73 6.22
N ASP A 136 5.51 0.55 6.82
CA ASP A 136 4.32 -0.30 6.82
C ASP A 136 4.07 -0.86 8.22
N GLN A 137 2.85 -1.34 8.43
CA GLN A 137 2.51 -2.27 9.49
C GLN A 137 3.02 -3.68 9.11
N GLU A 138 3.34 -4.52 10.09
CA GLU A 138 3.84 -5.87 9.82
C GLU A 138 2.83 -6.72 9.03
N ASP A 139 1.54 -6.54 9.29
CA ASP A 139 0.46 -7.43 8.86
C ASP A 139 -0.61 -6.71 8.02
N GLU A 140 -0.18 -5.93 7.04
CA GLU A 140 -1.04 -5.08 6.20
C GLU A 140 -2.24 -5.82 5.57
N GLY A 141 -2.04 -7.06 5.13
CA GLY A 141 -3.05 -7.81 4.38
C GLY A 141 -4.10 -8.54 5.23
N THR A 142 -3.97 -8.61 6.56
CA THR A 142 -4.85 -9.43 7.41
C THR A 142 -6.29 -8.91 7.42
N LEU A 143 -6.46 -7.60 7.55
CA LEU A 143 -7.75 -6.93 7.57
C LEU A 143 -8.54 -7.17 6.26
N PHE A 144 -7.85 -7.07 5.13
CA PHE A 144 -8.42 -7.25 3.78
C PHE A 144 -8.75 -8.70 3.44
N SER A 145 -8.15 -9.65 4.17
CA SER A 145 -8.37 -11.09 3.99
C SER A 145 -9.60 -11.60 4.73
N LEU A 146 -10.15 -10.86 5.70
CA LEU A 146 -11.29 -11.31 6.51
C LEU A 146 -12.56 -11.64 5.69
N VAL A 147 -12.70 -11.04 4.51
CA VAL A 147 -13.88 -11.18 3.64
C VAL A 147 -13.71 -12.26 2.55
N LEU A 148 -12.62 -13.03 2.60
CA LEU A 148 -12.19 -13.96 1.55
C LEU A 148 -12.23 -15.43 1.98
N SER A 149 -13.07 -15.75 2.97
CA SER A 149 -13.11 -17.08 3.61
C SER A 149 -13.57 -18.22 2.70
N ASN A 150 -14.11 -17.93 1.51
CA ASN A 150 -14.47 -18.90 0.50
C ASN A 150 -13.27 -19.40 -0.33
N ILE A 151 -12.11 -18.75 -0.21
CA ILE A 151 -10.87 -19.16 -0.89
C ILE A 151 -10.15 -20.18 0.00
N SER A 152 -10.07 -21.42 -0.44
CA SER A 152 -9.67 -22.56 0.39
C SER A 152 -8.52 -23.39 -0.20
N THR A 153 -8.20 -23.21 -1.48
CA THR A 153 -7.16 -23.97 -2.18
C THR A 153 -6.16 -23.06 -2.90
N ASN A 154 -4.98 -23.60 -3.22
CA ASN A 154 -3.96 -22.87 -3.97
C ASN A 154 -4.45 -22.39 -5.35
N ALA A 155 -5.23 -23.23 -6.04
CA ALA A 155 -5.79 -22.88 -7.33
C ALA A 155 -6.77 -21.69 -7.21
N GLU A 156 -7.63 -21.70 -6.19
CA GLU A 156 -8.56 -20.59 -5.93
C GLU A 156 -7.82 -19.29 -5.59
N VAL A 157 -6.70 -19.33 -4.85
CA VAL A 157 -5.88 -18.14 -4.58
C VAL A 157 -5.30 -17.57 -5.87
N VAL A 158 -4.73 -18.43 -6.73
CA VAL A 158 -4.16 -17.99 -8.02
C VAL A 158 -5.24 -17.42 -8.92
N ASP A 159 -6.36 -18.13 -9.08
CA ASP A 159 -7.49 -17.68 -9.91
C ASP A 159 -8.02 -16.33 -9.41
N TYR A 160 -8.17 -16.18 -8.08
CA TYR A 160 -8.63 -14.96 -7.44
C TYR A 160 -7.70 -13.77 -7.72
N LEU A 161 -6.41 -13.88 -7.38
CA LEU A 161 -5.44 -12.80 -7.54
C LEU A 161 -5.22 -12.46 -9.02
N SER A 162 -5.31 -13.44 -9.93
CA SER A 162 -5.20 -13.19 -11.37
C SER A 162 -6.33 -12.29 -11.88
N THR A 163 -7.49 -12.26 -11.23
CA THR A 163 -8.59 -11.37 -11.61
C THR A 163 -8.31 -9.88 -11.37
N TYR A 164 -7.24 -9.56 -10.64
CA TYR A 164 -6.81 -8.17 -10.40
C TYR A 164 -6.12 -7.57 -11.63
N PHE A 165 -5.57 -8.41 -12.51
CA PHE A 165 -4.67 -7.98 -13.58
C PHE A 165 -5.19 -8.39 -14.98
N PRO A 166 -6.43 -8.03 -15.37
CA PRO A 166 -7.04 -8.52 -16.60
C PRO A 166 -6.36 -8.03 -17.89
N SER A 167 -5.57 -6.96 -17.82
CA SER A 167 -4.77 -6.47 -18.95
C SER A 167 -3.46 -7.26 -19.14
N ASN A 168 -3.04 -8.05 -18.17
CA ASN A 168 -1.86 -8.90 -18.27
C ASN A 168 -2.22 -10.28 -18.86
N PRO A 169 -1.79 -10.62 -20.09
CA PRO A 169 -2.08 -11.92 -20.71
C PRO A 169 -1.43 -13.10 -19.98
N ASN A 170 -0.42 -12.85 -19.14
CA ASN A 170 0.29 -13.85 -18.35
C ASN A 170 -0.10 -13.84 -16.87
N ALA A 171 -1.17 -13.12 -16.48
CA ALA A 171 -1.55 -12.93 -15.07
C ALA A 171 -1.54 -14.22 -14.24
N VAL A 172 -2.12 -15.31 -14.77
CA VAL A 172 -2.15 -16.61 -14.09
C VAL A 172 -0.75 -17.18 -13.87
N ALA A 173 0.14 -17.08 -14.86
CA ALA A 173 1.51 -17.57 -14.76
C ALA A 173 2.32 -16.73 -13.75
N ASP A 174 2.23 -15.41 -13.86
CA ASP A 174 2.95 -14.46 -12.99
C ASP A 174 2.49 -14.61 -11.53
N VAL A 175 1.17 -14.65 -11.29
CA VAL A 175 0.61 -14.90 -9.96
C VAL A 175 1.01 -16.29 -9.43
N THR A 176 1.01 -17.32 -10.28
CA THR A 176 1.47 -18.66 -9.88
C THR A 176 2.93 -18.63 -9.41
N GLU A 177 3.79 -17.91 -10.15
CA GLU A 177 5.21 -17.78 -9.82
C GLU A 177 5.39 -17.02 -8.49
N VAL A 178 4.69 -15.89 -8.30
CA VAL A 178 4.69 -15.17 -7.01
C VAL A 178 4.23 -16.09 -5.88
N MET A 179 3.08 -16.75 -6.04
CA MET A 179 2.51 -17.62 -5.02
C MET A 179 3.42 -18.82 -4.70
N SER A 180 4.28 -19.25 -5.61
CA SER A 180 5.24 -20.33 -5.34
C SER A 180 6.24 -19.98 -4.22
N THR A 181 6.47 -18.68 -3.98
CA THR A 181 7.36 -18.18 -2.91
C THR A 181 6.66 -18.09 -1.54
N TYR A 182 5.33 -18.26 -1.49
CA TYR A 182 4.56 -18.28 -0.24
C TYR A 182 4.21 -19.74 0.11
N PRO A 183 4.76 -20.32 1.19
CA PRO A 183 4.53 -21.73 1.53
C PRO A 183 3.06 -22.06 1.75
N ASP A 184 2.62 -23.23 1.27
CA ASP A 184 1.31 -23.84 1.54
C ASP A 184 1.50 -25.12 2.36
N GLU A 185 1.23 -25.03 3.66
CA GLU A 185 1.48 -26.08 4.65
C GLU A 185 0.23 -26.34 5.52
N PRO A 186 -0.93 -26.66 4.92
CA PRO A 186 -2.19 -26.76 5.66
C PRO A 186 -2.20 -27.88 6.70
N LEU A 187 -1.44 -28.96 6.48
CA LEU A 187 -1.30 -30.07 7.44
C LEU A 187 -0.54 -29.66 8.72
N LEU A 188 0.24 -28.57 8.67
CA LEU A 188 0.94 -27.99 9.82
C LEU A 188 0.15 -26.82 10.43
N GLY A 189 -1.08 -26.57 9.99
CA GLY A 189 -1.88 -25.42 10.41
C GLY A 189 -1.47 -24.11 9.74
N GLN A 190 -0.76 -24.17 8.61
CA GLN A 190 -0.25 -23.01 7.86
C GLN A 190 0.62 -22.08 8.74
N PRO A 191 1.79 -22.54 9.21
CA PRO A 191 2.65 -21.73 10.08
C PRO A 191 3.18 -20.46 9.41
N ALA A 192 3.45 -20.51 8.10
CA ALA A 192 3.89 -19.37 7.30
C ALA A 192 2.72 -18.44 6.88
N GLY A 193 3.03 -17.16 6.71
CA GLY A 193 2.06 -16.12 6.30
C GLY A 193 1.69 -15.16 7.43
N SER A 194 0.80 -14.21 7.14
CA SER A 194 0.41 -13.13 8.05
C SER A 194 -0.88 -13.45 8.85
N PRO A 195 -0.97 -13.24 10.17
CA PRO A 195 -0.01 -12.55 11.03
C PRO A 195 1.34 -13.24 11.11
N PHE A 196 2.41 -12.49 10.80
CA PHE A 196 3.75 -13.05 10.69
C PHE A 196 4.24 -13.52 12.05
N ASN A 197 5.16 -14.49 12.06
CA ASN A 197 5.81 -14.98 13.27
C ASN A 197 4.87 -15.61 14.33
N THR A 198 3.63 -15.95 13.98
CA THR A 198 2.64 -16.54 14.91
C THR A 198 2.52 -18.08 14.86
N GLY A 199 3.36 -18.75 14.07
CA GLY A 199 3.25 -20.19 13.86
C GLY A 199 1.84 -20.58 13.35
N PRO A 200 1.26 -21.72 13.76
CA PRO A 200 -0.04 -22.18 13.26
C PRO A 200 -1.25 -21.42 13.84
N LEU A 201 -1.03 -20.43 14.71
CA LEU A 201 -2.11 -19.61 15.25
C LEU A 201 -2.70 -18.70 14.16
N ASN A 202 -3.91 -18.20 14.38
CA ASN A 202 -4.58 -17.20 13.55
C ASN A 202 -4.98 -17.62 12.13
N ASN A 203 -4.78 -18.89 11.70
CA ASN A 203 -5.27 -19.35 10.40
C ASN A 203 -6.78 -19.66 10.44
N ILE A 204 -7.61 -18.63 10.29
CA ILE A 204 -9.07 -18.70 10.48
C ILE A 204 -9.84 -19.40 9.34
N TYR A 205 -9.20 -19.58 8.18
CA TYR A 205 -9.64 -20.44 7.07
C TYR A 205 -8.40 -20.93 6.30
N PRO A 206 -8.47 -21.99 5.47
CA PRO A 206 -7.30 -22.71 4.96
C PRO A 206 -6.19 -21.84 4.34
N GLN A 207 -6.57 -20.81 3.58
CA GLN A 207 -5.63 -19.91 2.88
C GLN A 207 -5.45 -18.54 3.55
N PHE A 208 -6.03 -18.29 4.73
CA PHE A 208 -6.07 -16.95 5.33
C PHE A 208 -4.69 -16.31 5.46
N LYS A 209 -3.76 -17.01 6.11
CA LYS A 209 -2.44 -16.42 6.38
C LYS A 209 -1.63 -16.17 5.11
N ARG A 210 -1.76 -17.08 4.15
CA ARG A 210 -1.04 -17.01 2.88
C ARG A 210 -1.58 -15.87 2.01
N LEU A 211 -2.90 -15.72 1.96
CA LEU A 211 -3.59 -14.65 1.25
C LEU A 211 -3.30 -13.28 1.88
N ALA A 212 -3.30 -13.20 3.22
CA ALA A 212 -2.94 -11.98 3.94
C ALA A 212 -1.49 -11.56 3.67
N ALA A 213 -0.55 -12.51 3.65
CA ALA A 213 0.85 -12.19 3.34
C ALA A 213 1.01 -11.61 1.93
N VAL A 214 0.47 -12.27 0.91
CA VAL A 214 0.63 -11.82 -0.49
C VAL A 214 -0.12 -10.52 -0.77
N LEU A 215 -1.33 -10.32 -0.20
CA LEU A 215 -2.06 -9.04 -0.36
C LEU A 215 -1.31 -7.88 0.29
N GLY A 216 -0.77 -8.08 1.49
CA GLY A 216 0.05 -7.08 2.18
C GLY A 216 1.33 -6.75 1.42
N ASP A 217 2.01 -7.76 0.91
CA ASP A 217 3.28 -7.60 0.20
C ASP A 217 3.12 -6.94 -1.18
N LEU A 218 2.15 -7.40 -1.99
CA LEU A 218 1.87 -6.86 -3.33
C LEU A 218 1.42 -5.40 -3.28
N THR A 219 0.66 -5.03 -2.26
CA THR A 219 0.06 -3.69 -2.20
C THR A 219 0.92 -2.69 -1.44
N PHE A 220 1.60 -3.16 -0.37
CA PHE A 220 2.25 -2.28 0.60
C PHE A 220 3.71 -2.65 0.81
N THR A 221 3.98 -3.77 1.49
CA THR A 221 5.27 -3.96 2.18
C THR A 221 6.46 -4.24 1.26
N LEU A 222 6.30 -5.10 0.24
CA LEU A 222 7.38 -5.36 -0.71
C LEU A 222 7.40 -4.30 -1.83
N THR A 223 6.23 -3.73 -2.15
CA THR A 223 6.13 -2.58 -3.05
C THR A 223 6.84 -1.34 -2.50
N ARG A 224 6.78 -1.09 -1.18
CA ARG A 224 7.62 -0.08 -0.50
C ARG A 224 9.11 -0.34 -0.74
N ARG A 225 9.57 -1.58 -0.56
CA ARG A 225 10.99 -1.93 -0.78
C ARG A 225 11.40 -1.72 -2.24
N GLY A 226 10.53 -2.05 -3.19
CA GLY A 226 10.74 -1.79 -4.62
C GLY A 226 10.87 -0.30 -4.89
N TYR A 227 9.92 0.51 -4.39
CA TYR A 227 9.96 1.97 -4.51
C TYR A 227 11.25 2.57 -3.92
N LEU A 228 11.62 2.17 -2.70
CA LEU A 228 12.85 2.64 -2.05
C LEU A 228 14.10 2.29 -2.86
N SER A 229 14.14 1.09 -3.46
CA SER A 229 15.26 0.65 -4.30
C SER A 229 15.48 1.55 -5.52
N GLU A 230 14.41 2.12 -6.07
CA GLU A 230 14.47 3.04 -7.20
C GLU A 230 14.85 4.47 -6.79
N VAL A 231 14.36 4.97 -5.64
CA VAL A 231 14.46 6.40 -5.32
C VAL A 231 15.57 6.77 -4.35
N ALA A 232 15.99 5.87 -3.46
CA ALA A 232 16.91 6.20 -2.36
C ALA A 232 18.33 6.59 -2.80
N SER A 233 18.68 6.36 -4.07
CA SER A 233 19.93 6.87 -4.65
C SER A 233 19.86 8.36 -5.02
N THR A 234 18.66 8.93 -5.12
CA THR A 234 18.43 10.31 -5.57
C THR A 234 17.78 11.20 -4.50
N VAL A 235 17.12 10.60 -3.50
CA VAL A 235 16.51 11.32 -2.38
C VAL A 235 16.93 10.71 -1.06
N ASN A 236 16.98 11.53 -0.01
CA ASN A 236 17.14 11.03 1.35
C ASN A 236 15.88 10.27 1.76
N ALA A 237 16.01 8.98 2.02
CA ALA A 237 14.89 8.12 2.40
C ALA A 237 15.14 7.48 3.76
N TRP A 238 14.08 7.33 4.54
CA TRP A 238 14.06 6.58 5.80
C TRP A 238 12.87 5.64 5.78
N SER A 239 13.04 4.46 6.38
CA SER A 239 11.97 3.47 6.41
C SER A 239 11.80 2.79 7.75
N TYR A 240 10.61 2.27 8.00
CA TYR A 240 10.26 1.57 9.22
C TYR A 240 9.32 0.39 8.98
N LEU A 241 9.22 -0.47 9.99
CA LEU A 241 8.19 -1.51 10.10
C LEU A 241 7.60 -1.44 11.52
N ASN A 242 6.27 -1.43 11.62
CA ASN A 242 5.58 -1.43 12.90
C ASN A 242 5.24 -2.87 13.32
N THR A 243 5.70 -3.28 14.50
CA THR A 243 5.43 -4.61 15.10
C THR A 243 4.81 -4.49 16.50
N TYR A 244 4.40 -3.29 16.89
CA TYR A 244 3.96 -2.98 18.25
C TYR A 244 2.63 -3.64 18.66
N LEU A 245 1.85 -4.17 17.72
CA LEU A 245 0.65 -4.97 17.99
C LEU A 245 0.86 -6.48 17.77
N TYR A 246 2.12 -6.94 17.70
CA TYR A 246 2.43 -8.36 17.64
C TYR A 246 1.66 -9.12 18.74
N GLY A 247 0.91 -10.14 18.34
CA GLY A 247 0.06 -10.95 19.22
C GLY A 247 -1.43 -10.59 19.21
N THR A 248 -1.84 -9.51 18.52
CA THR A 248 -3.26 -9.23 18.29
C THR A 248 -3.92 -10.40 17.54
N PRO A 249 -4.95 -11.05 18.10
CA PRO A 249 -5.56 -12.23 17.48
C PRO A 249 -6.06 -11.94 16.06
N VAL A 250 -5.78 -12.86 15.13
CA VAL A 250 -6.16 -12.81 13.71
C VAL A 250 -5.47 -11.70 12.89
N LEU A 251 -5.32 -10.51 13.45
CA LEU A 251 -4.91 -9.31 12.72
C LEU A 251 -3.42 -8.97 12.84
N GLY A 252 -2.78 -9.27 13.98
CA GLY A 252 -1.41 -8.83 14.24
C GLY A 252 -1.27 -7.30 14.24
N THR A 253 -0.18 -6.76 13.69
CA THR A 253 -0.03 -5.31 13.48
C THR A 253 -0.63 -4.94 12.13
N PHE A 254 -1.95 -4.78 12.11
CA PHE A 254 -2.77 -4.67 10.90
C PHE A 254 -2.83 -3.25 10.31
N HIS A 255 -3.28 -3.17 9.06
CA HIS A 255 -3.46 -1.91 8.32
C HIS A 255 -4.29 -0.85 9.07
N GLY A 256 -3.80 0.38 9.11
CA GLY A 256 -4.44 1.51 9.80
C GLY A 256 -4.33 1.50 11.32
N ALA A 257 -3.63 0.53 11.92
CA ALA A 257 -3.33 0.52 13.35
C ALA A 257 -2.56 1.80 13.78
N ASP A 258 -1.63 2.25 12.96
CA ASP A 258 -0.79 3.42 13.22
C ASP A 258 -1.54 4.74 13.33
N ILE A 259 -2.74 4.88 12.75
CA ILE A 259 -3.49 6.14 12.78
C ILE A 259 -3.58 6.71 14.20
N LEU A 260 -4.05 5.91 15.17
CA LEU A 260 -4.19 6.40 16.54
C LEU A 260 -2.82 6.64 17.20
N VAL A 261 -1.84 5.78 16.92
CA VAL A 261 -0.46 5.86 17.44
C VAL A 261 0.20 7.15 17.00
N ASP A 262 0.10 7.50 15.73
CA ASP A 262 0.67 8.71 15.15
C ASP A 262 0.04 9.98 15.75
N TYR A 263 -1.26 9.94 16.08
CA TYR A 263 -1.95 11.01 16.82
C TYR A 263 -1.73 10.95 18.34
N GLY A 264 -0.88 10.06 18.85
CA GLY A 264 -0.48 10.01 20.26
C GLY A 264 -1.50 9.31 21.16
N THR A 265 -2.34 8.46 20.58
CA THR A 265 -3.40 7.72 21.25
C THR A 265 -3.12 6.22 21.14
N SER A 266 -3.38 5.46 22.20
CA SER A 266 -3.32 4.00 22.09
C SER A 266 -4.56 3.45 21.37
N ILE A 267 -4.34 2.43 20.53
CA ILE A 267 -5.38 1.75 19.76
C ILE A 267 -6.25 0.86 20.65
N LEU A 268 -5.65 0.27 21.67
CA LEU A 268 -6.26 -0.72 22.56
C LEU A 268 -6.15 -0.23 23.99
N GLU A 269 -7.27 -0.19 24.72
CA GLU A 269 -7.36 0.34 26.10
C GLU A 269 -6.33 -0.30 27.06
N ASP A 270 -5.94 -1.55 26.80
CA ASP A 270 -5.03 -2.34 27.62
C ASP A 270 -3.57 -2.37 27.12
N ILE A 271 -3.25 -1.69 26.00
CA ILE A 271 -1.87 -1.61 25.48
C ILE A 271 -1.31 -0.22 25.77
N ASP A 272 -0.32 -0.17 26.66
CA ASP A 272 0.46 1.04 26.92
C ASP A 272 1.58 1.16 25.89
N LEU A 273 1.24 1.69 24.71
CA LEU A 273 2.19 1.96 23.63
C LEU A 273 2.78 3.35 23.80
N ASP A 274 4.10 3.43 23.93
CA ASP A 274 4.80 4.71 23.87
C ASP A 274 4.84 5.24 22.43
N THR A 275 3.88 6.10 22.12
CA THR A 275 3.74 6.77 20.82
C THR A 275 4.77 7.89 20.60
N THR A 276 5.48 8.30 21.66
CA THR A 276 6.34 9.48 21.67
C THR A 276 7.45 9.38 20.63
N ALA A 277 8.03 8.19 20.47
CA ALA A 277 9.13 7.97 19.53
C ALA A 277 8.72 8.27 18.07
N VAL A 278 7.58 7.73 17.63
CA VAL A 278 7.07 7.95 16.26
C VAL A 278 6.80 9.44 16.02
N GLN A 279 6.08 10.08 16.95
CA GLN A 279 5.74 11.49 16.86
C GLN A 279 6.99 12.36 16.79
N GLN A 280 8.00 12.06 17.60
CA GLN A 280 9.20 12.87 17.61
C GLN A 280 10.01 12.75 16.31
N TYR A 281 10.13 11.55 15.73
CA TYR A 281 10.77 11.40 14.42
C TYR A 281 10.02 12.17 13.34
N TYR A 282 8.68 12.10 13.33
CA TYR A 282 7.85 12.82 12.36
C TYR A 282 7.97 14.33 12.55
N ILE A 283 7.90 14.83 13.78
CA ILE A 283 8.08 16.26 14.10
C ILE A 283 9.48 16.72 13.69
N SER A 284 10.52 15.93 13.96
CA SER A 284 11.89 16.23 13.52
C SER A 284 11.98 16.34 12.01
N PHE A 285 11.41 15.38 11.29
CA PHE A 285 11.40 15.38 9.83
C PHE A 285 10.60 16.56 9.26
N ILE A 286 9.46 16.92 9.85
CA ILE A 286 8.64 18.06 9.41
C ILE A 286 9.42 19.38 9.54
N ASN A 287 10.17 19.55 10.64
CA ASN A 287 10.96 20.76 10.89
C ASN A 287 12.22 20.82 10.03
N ASP A 288 12.99 19.72 9.99
CA ASP A 288 14.38 19.72 9.55
C ASP A 288 14.67 18.79 8.36
N LEU A 289 13.66 18.09 7.82
CA LEU A 289 13.79 17.10 6.73
C LEU A 289 14.72 15.93 7.06
N ASN A 290 14.94 15.68 8.35
CA ASN A 290 15.71 14.57 8.87
C ASN A 290 15.09 14.14 10.22
N PRO A 291 14.71 12.85 10.38
CA PRO A 291 14.07 12.36 11.60
C PRO A 291 14.98 12.44 12.84
N ASN A 292 16.30 12.57 12.69
CA ASN A 292 17.25 12.54 13.81
C ASN A 292 17.67 13.94 14.32
N SER A 293 17.11 15.03 13.77
CA SER A 293 17.57 16.40 14.03
C SER A 293 17.16 16.93 15.41
N LEU A 294 15.96 16.60 15.86
CA LEU A 294 15.49 16.98 17.19
C LEU A 294 15.97 15.94 18.20
N GLY A 295 16.70 16.39 19.21
CA GLY A 295 17.14 15.52 20.31
C GLY A 295 15.93 15.04 21.11
N THR A 296 15.72 13.73 21.16
CA THR A 296 14.59 13.12 21.85
C THR A 296 15.01 12.50 23.19
N SER A 297 14.10 12.45 24.15
CA SER A 297 14.34 11.82 25.45
C SER A 297 14.09 10.32 25.36
N SER A 298 15.11 9.55 24.97
CA SER A 298 15.34 8.09 25.17
C SER A 298 14.15 7.11 25.14
N PRO A 299 14.29 5.92 24.51
CA PRO A 299 15.48 5.42 23.81
C PRO A 299 15.50 5.88 22.35
N ASN A 300 16.52 6.66 21.99
CA ASN A 300 16.75 7.06 20.61
C ASN A 300 17.72 6.07 19.98
N ILE A 301 17.28 5.41 18.93
CA ILE A 301 18.21 4.84 17.97
C ILE A 301 18.39 5.88 16.86
N GLU A 302 19.59 6.02 16.33
CA GLU A 302 19.74 6.81 15.09
C GLU A 302 18.91 6.11 14.02
N TRP A 303 17.95 6.81 13.39
CA TRP A 303 17.20 6.25 12.26
C TRP A 303 18.10 6.29 11.02
N PRO A 304 18.62 5.14 10.56
CA PRO A 304 19.50 5.13 9.41
C PRO A 304 18.75 5.56 8.15
N GLN A 305 19.43 6.31 7.29
CA GLN A 305 18.95 6.48 5.93
C GLN A 305 18.89 5.10 5.26
N TRP A 306 17.76 4.81 4.62
CA TRP A 306 17.62 3.62 3.82
C TRP A 306 18.48 3.78 2.57
N THR A 307 19.44 2.87 2.37
CA THR A 307 20.23 2.81 1.15
C THR A 307 20.45 1.34 0.78
N ASN A 308 20.37 1.02 -0.51
CA ASN A 308 20.71 -0.31 -1.00
C ASN A 308 22.21 -0.45 -1.37
N SER A 309 23.04 0.55 -1.06
CA SER A 309 24.44 0.61 -1.49
C SER A 309 25.33 -0.47 -0.85
N SER A 310 24.95 -0.94 0.34
CA SER A 310 25.65 -1.97 1.11
C SER A 310 25.11 -3.39 0.89
N GLY A 311 23.99 -3.54 0.15
CA GLY A 311 23.23 -4.79 0.07
C GLY A 311 22.55 -5.21 1.38
N SER A 312 22.47 -4.32 2.37
CA SER A 312 21.79 -4.56 3.65
C SER A 312 21.10 -3.28 4.11
N PRO A 313 20.05 -2.83 3.39
CA PRO A 313 19.28 -1.66 3.79
C PRO A 313 18.72 -1.86 5.21
N GLN A 314 18.71 -0.79 6.00
CA GLN A 314 18.22 -0.81 7.37
C GLN A 314 16.94 0.01 7.50
N LEU A 315 16.06 -0.42 8.39
CA LEU A 315 14.86 0.30 8.80
C LEU A 315 14.74 0.29 10.33
N VAL A 316 13.91 1.19 10.87
CA VAL A 316 13.53 1.18 12.28
C VAL A 316 12.35 0.23 12.48
N ASN A 317 12.44 -0.65 13.45
CA ASN A 317 11.31 -1.43 13.94
C ASN A 317 10.70 -0.73 15.16
N PHE A 318 9.43 -0.36 15.08
CA PHE A 318 8.65 0.11 16.22
C PHE A 318 7.93 -1.08 16.86
N ALA A 319 8.56 -1.67 17.87
CA ALA A 319 7.98 -2.76 18.66
C ALA A 319 7.41 -2.24 19.98
N LEU A 320 6.51 -3.03 20.59
CA LEU A 320 5.90 -2.69 21.89
C LEU A 320 6.95 -2.51 23.00
N THR A 321 8.05 -3.25 22.93
CA THR A 321 9.13 -3.22 23.92
C THR A 321 10.18 -2.13 23.66
N GLY A 322 10.04 -1.36 22.57
CA GLY A 322 10.94 -0.28 22.20
C GLY A 322 11.42 -0.37 20.75
N LEU A 323 12.33 0.53 20.40
CA LEU A 323 12.88 0.63 19.04
C LEU A 323 14.04 -0.34 18.82
N SER A 324 14.12 -0.92 17.63
CA SER A 324 15.30 -1.64 17.16
C SER A 324 15.60 -1.34 15.71
N LEU A 325 16.81 -1.67 15.24
CA LEU A 325 17.12 -1.69 13.81
C LEU A 325 16.85 -3.07 13.24
N MET A 326 16.38 -3.12 12.01
CA MET A 326 16.15 -4.35 11.26
C MET A 326 16.68 -4.18 9.83
N THR A 327 17.20 -5.26 9.26
CA THR A 327 17.51 -5.31 7.83
C THR A 327 16.22 -5.48 7.04
N ASP A 328 16.05 -4.66 5.99
CA ASP A 328 14.91 -4.76 5.08
C ASP A 328 15.16 -5.85 4.01
N ASP A 329 15.32 -7.10 4.47
CA ASP A 329 15.62 -8.29 3.65
C ASP A 329 14.64 -9.46 3.89
N PHE A 330 13.63 -9.28 4.75
CA PHE A 330 12.60 -10.28 4.96
C PHE A 330 11.87 -10.60 3.64
N ARG A 331 11.51 -11.87 3.43
CA ARG A 331 10.80 -12.35 2.23
C ARG A 331 11.52 -11.99 0.90
N SER A 332 12.86 -12.01 0.91
CA SER A 332 13.67 -11.68 -0.28
C SER A 332 13.32 -12.50 -1.51
N GLU A 333 13.00 -13.80 -1.38
CA GLU A 333 12.58 -14.62 -2.53
C GLU A 333 11.30 -14.08 -3.19
N SER A 334 10.28 -13.73 -2.40
CA SER A 334 9.05 -13.11 -2.90
C SER A 334 9.32 -11.75 -3.54
N TYR A 335 10.17 -10.93 -2.92
CA TYR A 335 10.59 -9.64 -3.47
C TYR A 335 11.31 -9.78 -4.81
N ASP A 336 12.31 -10.67 -4.88
CA ASP A 336 13.10 -10.90 -6.08
C ASP A 336 12.23 -11.44 -7.22
N THR A 337 11.30 -12.36 -6.93
CA THR A 337 10.33 -12.84 -7.91
C THR A 337 9.42 -11.72 -8.42
N LEU A 338 8.88 -10.87 -7.53
CA LEU A 338 8.04 -9.74 -7.93
C LEU A 338 8.81 -8.76 -8.84
N MET A 339 10.04 -8.41 -8.47
CA MET A 339 10.87 -7.50 -9.26
C MET A 339 11.33 -8.13 -10.58
N SER A 340 11.59 -9.44 -10.60
CA SER A 340 11.96 -10.19 -11.81
C SER A 340 10.82 -10.26 -12.83
N ILE A 341 9.59 -10.49 -12.37
CA ILE A 341 8.39 -10.43 -13.23
C ILE A 341 8.17 -9.00 -13.73
N GLY A 342 8.45 -8.01 -12.88
CA GLY A 342 8.28 -6.59 -13.16
C GLY A 342 6.93 -6.09 -12.67
N ILE A 343 6.96 -5.02 -11.85
CA ILE A 343 5.77 -4.50 -11.17
C ILE A 343 4.69 -4.01 -12.16
N SER A 344 5.08 -3.65 -13.38
CA SER A 344 4.17 -3.26 -14.47
C SER A 344 3.22 -4.37 -14.91
N ASN A 345 3.52 -5.63 -14.62
CA ASN A 345 2.65 -6.77 -14.91
C ASN A 345 1.52 -6.93 -13.87
N PHE A 346 1.57 -6.16 -12.78
CA PHE A 346 0.58 -6.15 -11.70
C PHE A 346 -0.23 -4.85 -11.68
N ARG A 347 -0.61 -4.32 -12.86
CA ARG A 347 -1.50 -3.15 -12.97
C ARG A 347 -2.94 -3.54 -12.72
N VAL A 348 -3.58 -2.83 -11.78
CA VAL A 348 -5.00 -2.99 -11.41
C VAL A 348 -5.93 -2.10 -12.22
#